data_AF-A0A0C9UW68-F1
#
_entry.id   AF-A0A0C9UW68-F1
#
_cell.length_a   1.000
_cell.length_b   1.000
_cell.length_c   1.000
_cell.angle_alpha   90.00
_cell.angle_beta   90.00
_cell.angle_gamma   90.00
#
_symmetry.space_group_name_H-M   'P 1'
#
loop_
_entity.id
_entity.type
_entity.pdbx_description
1 polymer ?
#
loop_
_entity_poly.entity_id
_entity_poly.type
_entity_poly.pdbx_seq_one_letter_code
_entity_poly.pdbx_strand_id
1 'polypeptide(L)'
;MKFFSISALATFSALATSHVAQATNSFAGSNLYYAAGLSPSERVTLFSGMKSAGMKVLRVWLDGQSTASTKGTAITSYPSLETSAVGTYDDTVLNLLDDVMIDANEYGIKLLISMHSWNALSGGDIYGQVIL
;
A
#
# COMPACT_ATOMS: atom_id res chain seq x y z
N MET A 1 -36.01 -11.29 55.26
CA MET A 1 -35.35 -12.02 54.15
C MET A 1 -35.36 -11.12 52.92
N LYS A 2 -34.22 -10.55 52.52
CA LYS A 2 -34.10 -9.75 51.30
C LYS A 2 -33.46 -10.64 50.22
N PHE A 3 -34.29 -11.18 49.33
CA PHE A 3 -33.83 -11.87 48.13
C PHE A 3 -33.29 -10.82 47.17
N PHE A 4 -31.99 -10.51 47.28
CA PHE A 4 -31.33 -9.71 46.26
C PHE A 4 -31.25 -10.54 44.98
N SER A 5 -31.81 -9.95 43.93
CA SER A 5 -32.09 -10.51 42.62
C SER A 5 -30.80 -10.97 41.92
N ILE A 6 -30.48 -12.27 42.04
CA ILE A 6 -29.36 -12.93 41.34
C ILE A 6 -29.49 -12.75 39.81
N SER A 7 -30.72 -12.59 39.32
CA SER A 7 -31.06 -12.33 37.93
C SER A 7 -30.44 -11.04 37.37
N ALA A 8 -30.33 -9.98 38.17
CA ALA A 8 -29.81 -8.68 37.70
C ALA A 8 -28.29 -8.70 37.46
N LEU A 9 -27.55 -9.50 38.22
CA LEU A 9 -26.10 -9.63 38.06
C LEU A 9 -25.74 -10.47 36.82
N ALA A 10 -26.53 -11.52 36.55
CA ALA A 10 -26.37 -12.36 35.37
C ALA A 10 -26.65 -11.60 34.04
N THR A 11 -27.62 -10.67 34.03
CA THR A 11 -27.91 -9.86 32.84
C THR A 11 -26.81 -8.82 32.56
N PHE A 12 -26.18 -8.28 33.60
CA PHE A 12 -25.10 -7.29 33.45
C PHE A 12 -23.81 -7.93 32.92
N SER A 13 -23.46 -9.14 33.37
CA SER A 13 -22.32 -9.89 32.82
C SER A 13 -22.53 -10.33 31.36
N ALA A 14 -23.76 -10.63 30.94
CA ALA A 14 -24.06 -11.00 29.56
C ALA A 14 -23.97 -9.80 28.58
N LEU A 15 -24.23 -8.58 29.05
CA LEU A 15 -24.09 -7.36 28.24
C LEU A 15 -22.62 -6.90 28.15
N ALA A 16 -21.82 -7.19 29.16
CA ALA A 16 -20.38 -6.90 29.16
C ALA A 16 -19.59 -7.82 28.20
N THR A 17 -20.08 -9.02 27.89
CA THR A 17 -19.45 -9.96 26.94
C THR A 17 -19.90 -9.77 25.49
N SER A 18 -21.00 -9.06 25.24
CA SER A 18 -21.48 -8.76 23.88
C SER A 18 -20.65 -7.70 23.13
N HIS A 19 -19.68 -7.06 23.79
CA HIS A 19 -18.73 -6.15 23.16
C HIS A 19 -17.37 -6.80 22.94
N VAL A 20 -17.35 -8.04 22.43
CA VAL A 20 -16.21 -8.41 21.56
C VAL A 20 -16.41 -7.59 20.29
N ALA A 21 -15.95 -6.34 20.31
CA ALA A 21 -15.77 -5.59 19.08
C ALA A 21 -14.92 -6.49 18.19
N GLN A 22 -15.51 -7.04 17.11
CA GLN A 22 -14.70 -7.57 16.03
C GLN A 22 -13.83 -6.40 15.60
N ALA A 23 -12.57 -6.41 16.00
CA ALA A 23 -11.62 -5.42 15.54
C ALA A 23 -11.66 -5.53 14.02
N THR A 24 -12.26 -4.53 13.37
CA THR A 24 -12.09 -4.39 11.94
C THR A 24 -10.58 -4.35 11.71
N ASN A 25 -10.09 -5.02 10.67
CA ASN A 25 -8.66 -5.04 10.34
C ASN A 25 -8.24 -3.68 9.77
N SER A 26 -8.42 -2.62 10.55
CA SER A 26 -7.98 -1.27 10.25
C SER A 26 -6.46 -1.23 10.28
N PHE A 27 -5.90 -0.53 9.32
CA PHE A 27 -4.46 -0.32 9.22
C PHE A 27 -4.15 1.14 8.97
N ALA A 28 -3.04 1.59 9.54
CA ALA A 28 -2.36 2.79 9.05
C ALA A 28 -1.47 2.39 7.85
N GLY A 29 -1.40 3.26 6.85
CA GLY A 29 -0.58 3.04 5.67
C GLY A 29 -0.04 4.34 5.11
N SER A 30 0.72 4.23 4.02
CA SER A 30 1.30 5.37 3.30
C SER A 30 1.17 5.18 1.78
N ASN A 31 1.56 6.20 1.02
CA ASN A 31 1.60 6.17 -0.45
C ASN A 31 2.97 6.66 -0.92
N LEU A 32 3.58 5.93 -1.84
CA LEU A 32 4.78 6.38 -2.55
C LEU A 32 4.73 5.87 -3.98
N TYR A 33 4.28 6.72 -4.91
CA TYR A 33 4.01 6.32 -6.28
C TYR A 33 5.27 5.94 -7.07
N TYR A 34 6.44 6.42 -6.64
CA TYR A 34 7.71 6.20 -7.33
C TYR A 34 8.60 5.12 -6.67
N ALA A 35 8.03 4.26 -5.82
CA ALA A 35 8.78 3.32 -4.98
C ALA A 35 9.69 2.36 -5.75
N ALA A 36 9.33 1.96 -6.98
CA ALA A 36 10.15 1.10 -7.83
C ALA A 36 11.52 1.72 -8.17
N GLY A 37 11.63 3.05 -8.17
CA GLY A 37 12.89 3.73 -8.46
C GLY A 37 13.84 3.87 -7.28
N LEU A 38 13.43 3.47 -6.06
CA LEU A 38 14.25 3.65 -4.87
C LEU A 38 15.49 2.75 -4.89
N SER A 39 16.62 3.32 -4.50
CA SER A 39 17.82 2.55 -4.19
C SER A 39 17.62 1.64 -2.98
N PRO A 40 18.42 0.57 -2.81
CA PRO A 40 18.32 -0.31 -1.65
C PRO A 40 18.36 0.41 -0.30
N SER A 41 19.22 1.43 -0.14
CA SER A 41 19.31 2.21 1.10
C SER A 41 18.07 3.08 1.37
N GLU A 42 17.43 3.59 0.31
CA GLU A 42 16.18 4.35 0.44
C GLU A 42 15.01 3.44 0.79
N ARG A 43 14.96 2.21 0.24
CA ARG A 43 13.95 1.20 0.62
C ARG A 43 14.09 0.80 2.07
N VAL A 44 15.30 0.55 2.56
CA VAL A 44 15.56 0.30 4.00
C VAL A 44 15.07 1.47 4.85
N THR A 45 15.36 2.71 4.45
CA THR A 45 14.89 3.91 5.16
C THR A 45 13.36 3.97 5.20
N LEU A 46 12.69 3.75 4.07
CA LEU A 46 11.24 3.76 3.96
C LEU A 46 10.60 2.68 4.85
N PHE A 47 11.01 1.43 4.69
CA PHE A 47 10.34 0.31 5.35
C PHE A 47 10.66 0.23 6.85
N SER A 48 11.88 0.60 7.28
CA SER A 48 12.19 0.74 8.71
C SER A 48 11.37 1.86 9.37
N GLY A 49 11.20 2.99 8.68
CA GLY A 49 10.35 4.09 9.13
C GLY A 49 8.88 3.68 9.25
N MET A 50 8.32 3.03 8.23
CA MET A 50 6.95 2.53 8.27
C MET A 50 6.73 1.50 9.39
N LYS A 51 7.66 0.55 9.54
CA LYS A 51 7.61 -0.47 10.60
C LYS A 51 7.66 0.16 11.99
N SER A 52 8.56 1.10 12.23
CA SER A 52 8.68 1.79 13.52
C SER A 52 7.46 2.65 13.85
N ALA A 53 6.80 3.24 12.84
CA ALA A 53 5.54 3.96 12.99
C ALA A 53 4.30 3.05 13.12
N GLY A 54 4.46 1.72 13.07
CA GLY A 54 3.35 0.77 13.16
C GLY A 54 2.45 0.69 11.92
N MET A 55 2.87 1.27 10.79
CA MET A 55 2.14 1.18 9.52
C MET A 55 2.19 -0.25 8.96
N LYS A 56 1.20 -0.62 8.16
CA LYS A 56 1.04 -1.99 7.62
C LYS A 56 0.97 -2.07 6.11
N VAL A 57 0.68 -0.97 5.42
CA VAL A 57 0.41 -0.96 3.99
C VAL A 57 1.09 0.21 3.29
N LEU A 58 1.79 -0.05 2.20
CA LEU A 58 2.28 0.96 1.27
C LEU A 58 1.52 0.86 -0.06
N ARG A 59 0.92 1.95 -0.52
CA ARG A 59 0.38 2.04 -1.87
C ARG A 59 1.44 2.57 -2.84
N VAL A 60 1.63 1.84 -3.94
CA VAL A 60 2.64 2.10 -4.99
C VAL A 60 1.99 2.07 -6.37
N TRP A 61 2.60 2.70 -7.36
CA TRP A 61 2.09 2.73 -8.74
C TRP A 61 3.07 2.00 -9.68
N LEU A 62 2.55 1.59 -10.83
CA LEU A 62 3.32 1.05 -11.95
C LEU A 62 3.50 2.07 -13.09
N ASP A 63 3.21 3.34 -12.80
CA ASP A 63 3.47 4.47 -13.69
C ASP A 63 4.98 4.74 -13.78
N GLY A 64 5.48 5.02 -14.98
CA GLY A 64 6.88 5.33 -15.21
C GLY A 64 7.32 6.65 -14.59
N GLN A 65 8.60 6.74 -14.28
CA GLN A 65 9.27 7.96 -13.82
C GLN A 65 10.46 8.26 -14.72
N SER A 66 10.42 9.39 -15.42
CA SER A 66 11.43 9.78 -16.41
C SER A 66 12.52 10.70 -15.85
N THR A 67 12.40 11.13 -14.59
CA THR A 67 13.39 11.99 -13.93
C THR A 67 14.33 11.18 -13.05
N ALA A 68 15.59 11.63 -12.93
CA ALA A 68 16.56 11.04 -11.99
C ALA A 68 16.27 11.38 -10.51
N SER A 69 15.27 12.24 -10.26
CA SER A 69 14.80 12.55 -8.91
C SER A 69 13.32 12.89 -8.91
N THR A 70 12.64 12.55 -7.82
CA THR A 70 11.23 12.85 -7.60
C THR A 70 11.03 13.31 -6.17
N LYS A 71 10.43 14.50 -6.00
CA LYS A 71 10.16 15.11 -4.68
C LYS A 71 11.39 15.18 -3.74
N GLY A 72 12.58 15.37 -4.32
CA GLY A 72 13.84 15.46 -3.57
C GLY A 72 14.49 14.10 -3.24
N THR A 73 13.91 12.98 -3.68
CA THR A 73 14.49 11.64 -3.59
C THR A 73 15.17 11.31 -4.92
N ALA A 74 16.41 10.80 -4.88
CA ALA A 74 17.07 10.30 -6.08
C ALA A 74 16.41 8.97 -6.48
N ILE A 75 16.17 8.76 -7.78
CA ILE A 75 15.55 7.51 -8.24
C ILE A 75 16.21 7.02 -9.52
N THR A 76 16.22 5.70 -9.69
CA THR A 76 16.36 5.09 -11.00
C THR A 76 15.14 5.46 -11.83
N SER A 77 15.34 5.96 -13.06
CA SER A 77 14.25 6.18 -14.01
C SER A 77 13.76 4.85 -14.59
N TYR A 78 12.47 4.71 -14.82
CA TYR A 78 11.88 3.49 -15.37
C TYR A 78 10.62 3.79 -16.19
N PRO A 79 10.29 2.93 -17.18
CA PRO A 79 9.09 3.07 -17.98
C PRO A 79 7.82 2.69 -17.18
N SER A 80 6.66 3.08 -17.71
CA SER A 80 5.37 2.55 -17.22
C SER A 80 5.24 1.07 -17.56
N LEU A 81 4.37 0.35 -16.84
CA LEU A 81 4.11 -1.07 -17.11
C LEU A 81 3.70 -1.36 -18.55
N GLU A 82 2.88 -0.50 -19.15
CA GLU A 82 2.44 -0.67 -20.54
C GLU A 82 2.69 0.61 -21.32
N THR A 83 3.65 0.54 -22.24
CA THR A 83 4.16 1.71 -22.97
C THR A 83 3.61 1.82 -24.38
N SER A 84 3.31 0.69 -25.03
CA SER A 84 2.99 0.64 -26.47
C SER A 84 1.57 0.14 -26.76
N ALA A 85 1.07 -0.84 -26.01
CA ALA A 85 -0.26 -1.39 -26.16
C ALA A 85 -0.73 -2.05 -24.86
N VAL A 86 -2.05 -2.04 -24.61
CA VAL A 86 -2.66 -2.82 -23.53
C VAL A 86 -2.38 -4.31 -23.76
N GLY A 87 -1.95 -5.01 -22.72
CA GLY A 87 -1.48 -6.40 -22.74
C GLY A 87 -0.01 -6.57 -23.14
N THR A 88 0.72 -5.49 -23.42
CA THR A 88 2.16 -5.54 -23.74
C THR A 88 2.95 -4.92 -22.59
N TYR A 89 3.43 -5.80 -21.69
CA TYR A 89 4.11 -5.42 -20.46
C TYR A 89 5.61 -5.15 -20.68
N ASP A 90 6.11 -4.09 -20.04
CA ASP A 90 7.54 -3.82 -19.87
C ASP A 90 7.99 -4.32 -18.50
N ASP A 91 8.77 -5.39 -18.51
CA ASP A 91 9.24 -6.05 -17.29
C ASP A 91 10.22 -5.18 -16.49
N THR A 92 10.73 -4.06 -17.03
CA THR A 92 11.67 -3.19 -16.31
C THR A 92 11.09 -2.70 -15.00
N VAL A 93 9.84 -2.21 -15.00
CA VAL A 93 9.18 -1.75 -13.76
C VAL A 93 8.78 -2.92 -12.85
N LEU A 94 8.47 -4.08 -13.42
CA LEU A 94 8.14 -5.27 -12.64
C LEU A 94 9.35 -5.80 -11.87
N ASN A 95 10.51 -5.89 -12.52
CA ASN A 95 11.76 -6.30 -11.86
C ASN A 95 12.18 -5.32 -10.75
N LEU A 96 11.98 -4.02 -10.95
CA LEU A 96 12.22 -3.02 -9.92
C LEU A 96 11.21 -3.11 -8.77
N LEU A 97 9.95 -3.46 -9.07
CA LEU A 97 8.92 -3.66 -8.05
C LEU A 97 9.16 -4.94 -7.24
N ASP A 98 9.73 -6.00 -7.84
CA ASP A 98 10.09 -7.24 -7.13
C ASP A 98 11.04 -6.97 -5.96
N ASP A 99 12.05 -6.13 -6.18
CA ASP A 99 12.96 -5.62 -5.15
C ASP A 99 12.21 -4.94 -3.99
N VAL A 100 11.23 -4.09 -4.32
CA VAL A 100 10.37 -3.42 -3.34
C VAL A 100 9.48 -4.43 -2.61
N MET A 101 8.99 -5.46 -3.29
CA MET A 101 8.14 -6.52 -2.72
C MET A 101 8.91 -7.39 -1.74
N ILE A 102 10.16 -7.75 -2.06
CA ILE A 102 11.05 -8.50 -1.16
C ILE A 102 11.28 -7.70 0.13
N ASP A 103 11.71 -6.44 0.00
CA ASP A 103 11.98 -5.59 1.16
C ASP A 103 10.70 -5.31 1.96
N ALA A 104 9.57 -5.02 1.30
CA ALA A 104 8.30 -4.82 2.00
C ALA A 104 7.91 -6.05 2.84
N ASN A 105 8.08 -7.26 2.27
CA ASN A 105 7.78 -8.51 2.96
C ASN A 105 8.65 -8.71 4.20
N GLU A 106 9.96 -8.46 4.11
CA GLU A 106 10.90 -8.57 5.23
C GLU A 106 10.50 -7.68 6.42
N TYR A 107 9.95 -6.49 6.14
CA TYR A 107 9.52 -5.55 7.16
C TYR A 107 8.05 -5.75 7.61
N GLY A 108 7.34 -6.71 7.03
CA GLY A 108 5.93 -6.99 7.34
C GLY A 108 4.96 -5.94 6.80
N ILE A 109 5.35 -5.24 5.72
CA ILE A 109 4.54 -4.25 5.01
C ILE A 109 3.88 -4.92 3.80
N LYS A 110 2.57 -4.75 3.65
CA LYS A 110 1.81 -5.19 2.47
C LYS A 110 1.82 -4.09 1.42
N LEU A 111 1.70 -4.47 0.14
CA LEU A 111 1.59 -3.51 -0.96
C LEU A 111 0.17 -3.44 -1.51
N LEU A 112 -0.27 -2.22 -1.81
CA LEU A 112 -1.41 -1.93 -2.69
C LEU A 112 -0.86 -1.40 -4.00
N ILE A 113 -0.82 -2.25 -5.02
CA ILE A 113 -0.21 -1.93 -6.31
C ILE A 113 -1.30 -1.38 -7.23
N SER A 114 -1.16 -0.12 -7.62
CA SER A 114 -2.05 0.50 -8.62
C SER A 114 -1.42 0.32 -9.99
N MET A 115 -2.11 -0.39 -10.89
CA MET A 115 -1.67 -0.53 -12.28
C MET A 115 -1.72 0.80 -13.03
N HIS A 116 -2.66 1.68 -12.64
CA HIS A 116 -2.89 3.00 -13.24
C HIS A 116 -3.15 4.06 -12.18
N SER A 117 -2.92 5.32 -12.56
CA SER A 117 -3.25 6.49 -11.76
C SER A 117 -3.91 7.58 -12.59
N TRP A 118 -4.51 8.57 -11.92
CA TRP A 118 -5.01 9.77 -12.60
C TRP A 118 -3.90 10.50 -13.38
N ASN A 119 -2.65 10.48 -12.90
CA ASN A 119 -1.54 11.15 -13.59
C ASN A 119 -1.23 10.49 -14.93
N ALA A 120 -1.23 9.15 -14.97
CA ALA A 120 -0.98 8.41 -16.20
C ALA A 120 -2.14 8.57 -17.19
N LEU A 121 -3.38 8.41 -16.71
CA LEU A 121 -4.59 8.58 -17.52
C LEU A 121 -4.72 9.99 -18.11
N SER A 122 -4.53 11.03 -17.29
CA SER A 122 -4.58 12.43 -17.76
C SER A 122 -3.35 12.82 -18.60
N GLY A 123 -2.22 12.14 -18.40
CA GLY A 123 -1.00 12.27 -19.19
C GLY A 123 -1.08 11.61 -20.57
N GLY A 124 -2.20 10.97 -20.90
CA GLY A 124 -2.41 10.33 -22.19
C GLY A 124 -1.67 8.99 -22.32
N ASP A 125 -1.57 8.23 -21.23
CA ASP A 125 -1.14 6.84 -21.30
C ASP A 125 -2.05 6.00 -22.20
N ILE A 126 -1.66 4.74 -22.43
CA ILE A 126 -2.40 3.86 -23.33
C ILE A 126 -3.87 3.66 -22.92
N TYR A 127 -4.19 3.80 -21.63
CA TYR A 127 -5.55 3.64 -21.08
C TYR A 127 -6.40 4.90 -21.22
N GLY A 128 -5.79 6.08 -21.12
CA GLY A 128 -6.43 7.35 -21.41
C GLY A 128 -6.73 7.56 -22.89
N GLN A 129 -6.09 6.79 -23.77
CA GLN A 129 -6.28 6.85 -25.22
C GLN A 129 -7.39 5.92 -25.75
N VAL A 130 -7.76 4.87 -25.02
CA VAL A 130 -8.85 3.97 -25.45
C VAL A 130 -10.21 4.64 -25.18
N ILE A 131 -10.65 5.44 -26.14
CA ILE A 131 -12.05 5.85 -26.22
C ILE A 131 -12.85 4.64 -26.74
N LEU A 132 -13.72 4.08 -25.90
CA LEU A 132 -14.79 3.16 -26.32
C LEU A 132 -15.85 3.90 -27.16
#